data_AF-A0A3B9ZEX5-F1
#
_entry.id   AF-A0A3B9ZEX5-F1
#
_cell.length_a   1.000
_cell.length_b   1.000
_cell.length_c   1.000
_cell.angle_alpha   90.00
_cell.angle_beta   90.00
_cell.angle_gamma   90.00
#
_symmetry.space_group_name_H-M   'P 1'
#
loop_
_entity.id
_entity.type
_entity.pdbx_description
1 polymer ?
#
loop_
_entity_poly.entity_id
_entity_poly.type
_entity_poly.pdbx_seq_one_letter_code
_entity_poly.pdbx_strand_id
1 'polypeptide(L)'
;MSSLRPKVLIVFGIALAFMLYLARVNLRQDWNDLVETVNIWIDNFNRAFSPARSRPISTLQREEELKMYVGAPFLDFRGSDWDKFWNVIYGLFPVDYSENERLPPRARQLTEPEMQERFKEL
;
A
#
# COMPACT_ATOMS: atom_id res chain seq x y z
N MET A 1 -27.89 48.49 30.45
CA MET A 1 -27.46 47.95 29.15
C MET A 1 -27.04 46.49 29.34
N SER A 2 -27.90 45.52 28.99
CA SER A 2 -27.47 44.10 29.04
C SER A 2 -26.36 43.89 28.03
N SER A 3 -25.22 43.35 28.43
CA SER A 3 -24.11 43.12 27.50
C SER A 3 -24.58 42.17 26.38
N LEU A 4 -24.47 42.62 25.12
CA LEU A 4 -24.82 41.81 23.95
C LEU A 4 -23.85 40.61 23.76
N ARG A 5 -22.62 40.75 24.27
CA ARG A 5 -21.51 39.79 24.14
C ARG A 5 -21.86 38.36 24.60
N PRO A 6 -22.42 38.11 25.79
CA PRO A 6 -22.79 36.76 26.22
C PRO A 6 -23.86 36.12 25.33
N LYS A 7 -24.83 36.88 24.83
CA LYS A 7 -25.90 36.36 23.95
C LYS A 7 -25.34 35.91 22.60
N VAL A 8 -24.40 36.67 22.02
CA VAL A 8 -23.73 36.32 20.76
C VAL A 8 -22.87 35.06 20.92
N LEU A 9 -22.13 34.93 22.04
CA LEU A 9 -21.32 33.74 22.32
C LEU A 9 -22.18 32.47 22.48
N ILE A 10 -23.36 32.58 23.12
CA ILE A 10 -24.29 31.46 23.26
C ILE A 10 -24.81 31.01 21.87
N VAL A 11 -25.21 31.96 21.02
CA VAL A 11 -25.69 31.65 19.66
C VAL A 11 -24.58 31.00 18.81
N PHE A 12 -23.35 31.53 18.90
CA PHE A 12 -22.19 30.93 18.23
C PHE A 12 -21.90 29.51 18.72
N GLY A 13 -21.99 29.27 20.04
CA GLY A 13 -21.80 27.94 20.62
C GLY A 13 -22.84 26.93 20.13
N ILE A 14 -24.11 27.33 20.04
CA ILE A 14 -25.19 26.48 19.52
C ILE A 14 -24.98 26.19 18.02
N ALA A 15 -24.63 27.21 17.22
CA ALA A 15 -24.36 27.04 15.80
C ALA A 15 -23.17 26.10 15.54
N LEU A 16 -22.09 26.25 16.34
CA LEU A 16 -20.93 25.36 16.27
C LEU A 16 -21.29 23.92 16.66
N ALA A 17 -22.05 23.73 17.74
CA ALA A 17 -22.50 22.41 18.17
C ALA A 17 -23.39 21.73 17.11
N PHE A 18 -24.28 22.49 16.46
CA PHE A 18 -25.12 21.97 15.38
C PHE A 18 -24.28 21.62 14.13
N MET A 19 -23.31 22.46 13.76
CA MET A 19 -22.37 22.17 12.68
C MET A 19 -21.55 20.90 12.95
N LEU A 20 -21.02 20.73 14.17
CA LEU A 20 -20.29 19.53 14.58
C LEU A 20 -21.19 18.30 14.62
N TYR A 21 -22.46 18.45 15.02
CA TYR A 21 -23.44 17.37 15.00
C TYR A 21 -23.73 16.90 13.58
N LEU A 22 -23.94 17.83 12.64
CA LEU A 22 -24.11 17.52 11.22
C LEU A 22 -22.86 16.89 10.61
N ALA A 23 -21.67 17.39 10.98
CA ALA A 23 -20.39 16.88 10.51
C ALA A 23 -19.94 15.57 11.20
N ARG A 24 -20.66 15.10 12.22
CA ARG A 24 -20.25 13.95 13.05
C ARG A 24 -20.01 12.68 12.23
N VAL A 25 -20.83 12.45 11.20
CA VAL A 25 -20.70 11.27 10.33
C VAL A 25 -19.40 11.35 9.53
N ASN A 26 -19.12 12.51 8.92
CA ASN A 26 -17.89 12.73 8.16
C ASN A 26 -16.66 12.62 9.07
N LEU A 27 -16.68 13.24 10.25
CA LEU A 27 -15.57 13.18 11.21
C LEU A 27 -15.30 11.74 11.70
N ARG A 28 -16.35 10.94 11.89
CA ARG A 28 -16.19 9.54 12.25
C ARG A 28 -15.59 8.73 11.11
N GLN A 29 -16.00 9.00 9.87
CA GLN A 29 -15.43 8.37 8.69
C GLN A 29 -13.96 8.77 8.53
N ASP A 30 -13.64 10.06 8.62
CA ASP A 30 -12.25 10.56 8.52
C ASP A 30 -11.35 9.98 9.61
N TRP A 31 -11.87 9.79 10.82
CA TRP A 31 -11.14 9.12 11.89
C TRP A 31 -10.89 7.64 11.56
N ASN A 32 -11.90 6.92 11.06
CA ASN A 32 -11.73 5.53 10.65
C ASN A 32 -10.72 5.41 9.51
N ASP A 33 -10.78 6.33 8.53
CA ASP A 33 -9.86 6.35 7.38
C ASP A 33 -8.43 6.64 7.84
N LEU A 34 -8.24 7.53 8.82
CA LEU A 34 -6.92 7.82 9.40
C LEU A 34 -6.35 6.59 10.12
N VAL A 35 -7.16 5.93 10.94
CA VAL A 35 -6.75 4.71 11.64
C VAL A 35 -6.38 3.62 10.64
N GLU A 36 -7.19 3.40 9.61
CA GLU A 36 -6.89 2.40 8.59
C GLU A 36 -5.65 2.77 7.76
N THR A 37 -5.46 4.04 7.45
CA THR A 37 -4.24 4.55 6.79
C THR A 37 -2.98 4.21 7.61
N VAL A 38 -3.03 4.40 8.93
CA VAL A 38 -1.93 4.03 9.82
C VAL A 38 -1.72 2.51 9.83
N ASN A 39 -2.78 1.72 9.89
CA ASN A 39 -2.70 0.26 9.83
C ASN A 39 -2.05 -0.21 8.52
N ILE A 40 -2.46 0.36 7.38
CA ILE A 40 -1.87 0.05 6.06
C ILE A 40 -0.39 0.42 6.03
N TRP A 41 -0.01 1.56 6.59
CA TRP A 41 1.40 1.96 6.65
C TRP A 41 2.23 0.97 7.48
N ILE A 42 1.73 0.56 8.64
CA ILE A 42 2.38 -0.44 9.50
C ILE A 42 2.46 -1.80 8.77
N ASP A 43 1.39 -2.24 8.11
CA ASP A 43 1.37 -3.48 7.33
C ASP A 43 2.41 -3.46 6.20
N ASN A 44 2.45 -2.36 5.44
CA ASN A 44 3.39 -2.18 4.33
C ASN A 44 4.84 -2.20 4.84
N PHE A 45 5.10 -1.53 5.97
CA PHE A 45 6.39 -1.57 6.64
C PHE A 45 6.74 -3.00 7.04
N ASN A 46 5.88 -3.69 7.79
CA ASN A 46 6.12 -5.06 8.22
C ASN A 46 6.41 -6.01 7.05
N ARG A 47 5.70 -5.87 5.92
CA ARG A 47 5.94 -6.69 4.72
C ARG A 47 7.26 -6.37 4.03
N ALA A 48 7.74 -5.13 4.11
CA ALA A 48 9.05 -4.76 3.58
C ALA A 48 10.20 -5.38 4.38
N PHE A 49 10.06 -5.49 5.71
CA PHE A 49 11.08 -6.07 6.58
C PHE A 49 10.97 -7.59 6.78
N SER A 50 9.76 -8.12 6.72
CA SER A 50 9.46 -9.55 6.86
C SER A 50 8.54 -10.01 5.72
N PRO A 51 9.05 -10.06 4.48
CA PRO A 51 8.28 -10.53 3.34
C PRO A 51 7.98 -12.03 3.48
N ALA A 52 6.87 -12.48 2.91
CA ALA A 52 6.53 -13.91 2.90
C ALA A 52 7.55 -14.73 2.08
N ARG A 53 8.09 -14.14 1.01
CA ARG A 53 9.20 -14.66 0.22
C ARG A 53 10.38 -13.70 0.31
N SER A 54 11.44 -14.09 1.00
CA SER A 54 12.66 -13.30 1.11
C SER A 54 13.59 -13.54 -0.08
N ARG A 55 14.10 -12.47 -0.70
CA ARG A 55 15.17 -12.57 -1.69
C ARG A 55 16.46 -13.00 -0.96
N PRO A 56 17.21 -13.98 -1.48
CA PRO A 56 18.50 -14.35 -0.88
C PRO A 56 19.48 -13.18 -0.99
N ILE A 57 20.48 -13.15 -0.09
CA ILE A 57 21.52 -12.10 -0.06
C ILE A 57 22.28 -12.02 -1.40
N SER A 58 22.44 -13.15 -2.08
CA SER A 58 23.00 -13.22 -3.43
C SER A 58 22.12 -14.08 -4.32
N THR A 59 21.85 -13.60 -5.54
CA THR A 59 21.16 -14.37 -6.59
C THR A 59 22.10 -14.94 -7.64
N LEU A 60 23.38 -14.55 -7.66
CA LEU A 60 24.34 -14.91 -8.72
C LEU A 60 24.43 -16.42 -8.96
N GLN A 61 24.55 -17.21 -7.89
CA GLN A 61 24.60 -18.66 -8.03
C GLN A 61 23.32 -19.22 -8.63
N ARG A 62 22.15 -18.73 -8.21
CA ARG A 62 20.86 -19.17 -8.76
C ARG A 62 20.67 -18.75 -10.21
N GLU A 63 21.15 -17.56 -10.58
CA GLU A 63 21.10 -17.08 -11.97
C GLU A 63 21.94 -17.99 -12.88
N GLU A 64 23.15 -18.37 -12.44
CA GLU A 64 24.01 -19.30 -13.20
C GLU A 64 23.40 -20.70 -13.26
N GLU A 65 22.85 -21.20 -12.16
CA GLU A 65 22.11 -22.47 -12.14
C GLU A 65 20.91 -22.43 -13.11
N LEU A 66 20.13 -21.35 -13.13
CA LEU A 66 18.99 -21.21 -14.07
C LEU A 66 19.46 -21.19 -15.52
N LYS A 67 20.57 -20.52 -15.82
CA LYS A 67 21.18 -20.53 -17.16
C LYS A 67 21.61 -21.91 -17.59
N MET A 68 22.29 -22.64 -16.72
CA MET A 68 22.82 -23.98 -17.04
C MET A 68 21.73 -25.04 -17.09
N TYR A 69 20.77 -25.03 -16.16
CA TYR A 69 19.77 -26.09 -16.04
C TYR A 69 18.55 -25.88 -16.94
N VAL A 70 18.11 -24.64 -17.14
CA VAL A 70 16.91 -24.36 -17.96
C VAL A 70 17.31 -23.93 -19.38
N GLY A 71 18.41 -23.20 -19.53
CA GLY A 71 18.88 -22.71 -20.82
C GLY A 71 18.15 -21.45 -21.27
N ALA A 72 17.73 -21.38 -22.53
CA ALA A 72 16.93 -20.25 -23.03
C ALA A 72 15.57 -20.21 -22.33
N PRO A 73 15.05 -19.02 -21.93
CA PRO A 73 15.53 -17.67 -22.26
C PRO A 73 16.61 -17.10 -21.32
N PHE A 74 16.92 -17.77 -20.21
CA PHE A 74 17.80 -17.23 -19.17
C PHE A 74 19.25 -17.03 -19.62
N LEU A 75 19.71 -17.76 -20.64
CA LEU A 75 21.01 -17.53 -21.26
C LEU A 75 21.17 -16.12 -21.82
N ASP A 76 20.09 -15.55 -22.35
CA ASP A 76 20.10 -14.22 -22.97
C ASP A 76 19.82 -13.09 -21.97
N PHE A 77 19.48 -13.43 -20.72
CA PHE A 77 19.19 -12.44 -19.69
C PHE A 77 20.43 -11.62 -19.34
N ARG A 78 20.28 -10.30 -19.44
CA ARG A 78 21.24 -9.32 -18.92
C ARG A 78 20.93 -9.02 -17.47
N GLY A 79 21.82 -8.30 -16.78
CA GLY A 79 21.63 -7.92 -15.38
C GLY A 79 20.27 -7.23 -15.11
N SER A 80 19.82 -6.37 -16.02
CA SER A 80 18.50 -5.73 -15.93
C SER A 80 17.32 -6.70 -16.01
N ASP A 81 17.47 -7.79 -16.76
CA ASP A 81 16.41 -8.79 -16.94
C ASP A 81 16.32 -9.68 -15.71
N TRP A 82 17.46 -9.99 -15.09
CA TRP A 82 17.52 -10.64 -13.78
C TRP A 82 16.87 -9.79 -12.70
N ASP A 83 17.15 -8.48 -12.66
CA ASP A 83 16.52 -7.60 -11.69
C ASP A 83 15.00 -7.56 -11.84
N LYS A 84 14.49 -7.50 -13.08
CA LYS A 84 13.04 -7.60 -13.36
C LYS A 84 12.47 -8.94 -12.91
N PHE A 85 13.13 -10.04 -13.29
CA PHE A 85 12.70 -11.40 -12.95
C PHE A 85 12.59 -11.60 -11.43
N TRP A 86 13.63 -11.22 -10.68
CA TRP A 86 13.61 -11.32 -9.23
C TRP A 86 12.61 -10.36 -8.59
N ASN A 87 12.39 -9.18 -9.18
CA ASN A 87 11.36 -8.26 -8.72
C ASN A 87 9.94 -8.83 -8.90
N VAL A 88 9.67 -9.62 -9.94
CA VAL A 88 8.37 -10.32 -10.07
C VAL A 88 8.16 -11.33 -8.94
N ILE A 89 9.21 -12.07 -8.55
CA ILE A 89 9.11 -13.12 -7.53
C ILE A 89 9.03 -12.54 -6.11
N TYR A 90 9.90 -11.58 -5.81
CA TYR A 90 10.16 -11.09 -4.46
C TYR A 90 9.65 -9.68 -4.20
N GLY A 91 9.32 -8.91 -5.25
CA GLY A 91 8.89 -7.53 -5.13
C GLY A 91 7.55 -7.37 -4.43
N LEU A 92 7.36 -6.16 -3.88
CA LEU A 92 6.11 -5.72 -3.28
C LEU A 92 5.40 -4.79 -4.26
N PHE A 93 4.13 -5.08 -4.52
CA PHE A 93 3.30 -4.36 -5.48
C PHE A 93 2.07 -3.81 -4.76
N PRO A 94 1.63 -2.57 -5.08
CA PRO A 94 0.42 -2.01 -4.55
C PRO A 94 -0.80 -2.81 -5.03
N VAL A 95 -1.77 -3.02 -4.15
CA VAL A 95 -3.09 -3.54 -4.48
C VAL A 95 -4.03 -2.34 -4.46
N ASP A 96 -4.49 -1.96 -5.64
CA ASP A 96 -5.54 -0.96 -5.75
C ASP A 96 -6.88 -1.63 -5.42
N TYR A 97 -7.49 -1.22 -4.31
CA TYR A 97 -8.86 -1.59 -4.00
C TYR A 97 -9.77 -0.53 -4.62
N SER A 98 -10.47 -0.89 -5.68
CA SER A 98 -11.42 0.01 -6.38
C SER A 98 -12.50 0.59 -5.45
N GLU A 99 -12.78 -0.07 -4.33
CA GLU A 99 -13.77 0.38 -3.34
C GLU A 99 -13.21 1.44 -2.35
N ASN A 100 -11.89 1.64 -2.28
CA ASN A 100 -11.24 2.46 -1.25
C ASN A 100 -10.33 3.55 -1.83
N GLU A 101 -10.82 4.37 -2.78
CA GLU A 101 -10.04 5.48 -3.37
C GLU A 101 -9.49 6.48 -2.34
N ARG A 102 -10.09 6.55 -1.13
CA ARG A 102 -9.65 7.43 -0.04
C ARG A 102 -8.42 6.92 0.72
N LEU A 103 -8.14 5.62 0.67
CA LEU A 103 -7.07 4.98 1.43
C LEU A 103 -5.84 4.76 0.54
N PRO A 104 -4.62 4.79 1.11
CA PRO A 104 -3.44 4.41 0.35
C PRO A 104 -3.47 2.91 -0.02
N PRO A 105 -2.77 2.50 -1.09
CA PRO A 105 -2.72 1.10 -1.48
C PRO A 105 -1.97 0.25 -0.45
N ARG A 106 -2.48 -0.96 -0.20
CA ARG A 106 -1.77 -1.97 0.59
C ARG A 106 -0.82 -2.72 -0.32
N ALA A 107 0.45 -2.80 0.06
CA ALA A 107 1.46 -3.52 -0.69
C ALA A 107 1.45 -5.01 -0.35
N ARG A 108 1.61 -5.88 -1.35
CA ARG A 108 1.82 -7.32 -1.15
C ARG A 108 2.69 -7.92 -2.25
N GLN A 109 3.17 -9.13 -2.01
CA GLN A 109 3.81 -9.92 -3.04
C GLN A 109 2.77 -10.51 -3.99
N LEU A 110 3.15 -10.70 -5.25
CA LEU A 110 2.28 -11.30 -6.25
C LEU A 110 1.90 -12.74 -5.88
N THR A 111 0.68 -13.14 -6.21
CA THR A 111 0.25 -14.54 -6.19
C THR A 111 0.86 -15.28 -7.37
N GLU A 112 0.82 -16.62 -7.36
CA GLU A 112 1.33 -17.42 -8.49
C GLU A 112 0.68 -17.08 -9.83
N PRO A 113 -0.67 -16.94 -9.94
CA PRO A 113 -1.29 -16.50 -11.19
C PRO A 113 -0.81 -15.13 -11.66
N GLU A 114 -0.68 -14.17 -10.75
CA GLU A 114 -0.21 -12.82 -11.10
C GLU A 114 1.26 -12.81 -11.53
N MET A 115 2.11 -13.64 -10.91
CA MET A 115 3.49 -13.81 -11.35
C MET A 115 3.54 -14.36 -12.78
N GLN A 116 2.72 -15.37 -13.09
CA GLN A 116 2.66 -15.94 -14.44
C GLN A 116 2.21 -14.92 -15.49
N GLU A 117 1.24 -14.06 -15.16
CA GLU A 117 0.83 -12.97 -16.03
C GLU A 117 1.98 -11.98 -16.26
N ARG A 118 2.66 -11.54 -15.19
CA ARG A 118 3.81 -10.64 -15.29
C ARG A 118 4.97 -11.22 -16.08
N PHE A 119 5.22 -12.52 -15.99
CA PHE A 119 6.29 -13.17 -16.76
C PHE A 119 6.00 -13.21 -18.26
N LYS A 120 4.74 -13.12 -18.70
CA LYS A 120 4.41 -13.00 -20.13
C LYS A 120 4.70 -11.61 -20.70
N GLU A 121 4.84 -10.60 -19.83
CA GLU A 121 5.16 -9.22 -20.19
C GLU A 121 6.67 -8.95 -20.26
N LEU A 122 7.50 -9.89 -19.79
CA LEU A 122 8.98 -9.81 -19.82
C LEU A 122 9.55 -10.37 -21.13
#